data_AF-A0A7Y5KSU7-F1
#
_entry.id   AF-A0A7Y5KSU7-F1
#
_cell.length_a   1.000
_cell.length_b   1.000
_cell.length_c   1.000
_cell.angle_alpha   90.00
_cell.angle_beta   90.00
_cell.angle_gamma   90.00
#
_symmetry.space_group_name_H-M   'P 1'
#
loop_
_entity.id
_entity.type
_entity.pdbx_description
1 polymer ?
#
loop_
_entity_poly.entity_id
_entity_poly.type
_entity_poly.pdbx_seq_one_letter_code
_entity_poly.pdbx_strand_id
1 'polypeptide(L)'
;MTKAESIAELRRALRNMLTLMNEGSTFPKLSRAQGYVDGYMRALLDGNLASQKELLAIVAEERAKLNGPASADVETEDRFAFVRASA
;
A
#
# COMPACT_ATOMS: atom_id res chain seq x y z
N MET A 1 18.77 -6.10 5.65
CA MET A 1 17.30 -6.22 5.80
C MET A 1 16.83 -7.33 4.89
N THR A 2 16.21 -8.36 5.45
CA THR A 2 15.65 -9.51 4.72
C THR A 2 14.27 -9.17 4.16
N LYS A 3 13.76 -9.99 3.22
CA LYS A 3 12.38 -9.87 2.72
C LYS A 3 11.36 -9.85 3.87
N ALA A 4 11.53 -10.74 4.85
CA ALA A 4 10.61 -10.86 5.98
C ALA A 4 10.60 -9.61 6.86
N GLU A 5 11.78 -9.05 7.17
CA GLU A 5 11.90 -7.80 7.92
C GLU A 5 11.25 -6.63 7.18
N SER A 6 11.51 -6.50 5.87
CA SER A 6 10.90 -5.45 5.04
C SER A 6 9.37 -5.56 4.99
N ILE A 7 8.82 -6.77 4.93
CA ILE A 7 7.37 -7.00 4.96
C ILE A 7 6.78 -6.65 6.34
N ALA A 8 7.47 -7.00 7.42
CA ALA A 8 7.03 -6.64 8.77
C ALA A 8 6.98 -5.11 8.96
N GLU A 9 8.00 -4.41 8.45
CA GLU A 9 8.06 -2.95 8.46
C GLU A 9 6.99 -2.31 7.58
N LEU A 10 6.73 -2.86 6.38
CA LEU A 10 5.61 -2.44 5.54
C LEU A 10 4.26 -2.56 6.28
N ARG A 11 4.01 -3.68 6.98
CA ARG A 11 2.78 -3.86 7.76
C ARG A 11 2.68 -2.85 8.90
N ARG A 12 3.79 -2.55 9.59
CA ARG A 12 3.82 -1.51 10.63
C ARG A 12 3.48 -0.13 10.07
N ALA A 13 4.09 0.23 8.93
CA ALA A 13 3.85 1.49 8.24
C ALA A 13 2.38 1.60 7.78
N LEU A 14 1.82 0.53 7.21
CA LEU A 14 0.42 0.47 6.80
C LEU A 14 -0.53 0.71 7.99
N ARG A 15 -0.35 0.00 9.11
CA ARG A 15 -1.17 0.20 10.30
C ARG A 15 -1.13 1.63 10.79
N ASN A 16 0.07 2.21 10.91
CA ASN A 16 0.23 3.60 11.33
C ASN A 16 -0.51 4.56 10.39
N MET A 17 -0.34 4.40 9.07
CA MET A 17 -1.01 5.24 8.08
C MET A 17 -2.55 5.10 8.16
N LEU A 18 -3.06 3.86 8.22
CA LEU A 18 -4.48 3.58 8.28
C LEU A 18 -5.12 4.14 9.58
N THR A 19 -4.44 4.00 10.72
CA THR A 19 -4.88 4.60 11.99
C THR A 19 -4.95 6.13 11.89
N LEU A 20 -3.90 6.77 11.35
CA LEU A 20 -3.89 8.23 11.17
C LEU A 20 -5.00 8.73 10.26
N MET A 21 -5.37 7.96 9.23
CA MET A 21 -6.52 8.29 8.38
C MET A 21 -7.83 8.20 9.17
N ASN A 22 -8.01 7.15 9.97
CA ASN A 22 -9.23 6.95 10.77
C ASN A 22 -9.37 8.00 11.88
N GLU A 23 -8.26 8.49 12.45
CA GLU A 23 -8.23 9.53 13.48
C GLU A 23 -8.42 10.96 12.94
N GLY A 24 -8.45 11.15 11.61
CA GLY A 24 -8.51 12.49 11.01
C GLY A 24 -7.23 13.31 11.25
N SER A 25 -6.06 12.66 11.25
CA SER A 25 -4.77 13.30 11.49
C SER A 25 -4.47 14.45 10.51
N THR A 26 -3.61 15.39 10.94
CA THR A 26 -3.14 16.49 10.09
C THR A 26 -2.43 15.99 8.82
N PHE A 27 -2.62 16.75 7.73
CA PHE A 27 -2.09 16.43 6.40
C PHE A 27 -0.57 16.12 6.38
N PRO A 28 0.32 16.91 7.04
CA PRO A 28 1.76 16.62 7.00
C PRO A 28 2.15 15.32 7.72
N LYS A 29 1.38 14.88 8.72
CA LYS A 29 1.65 13.64 9.45
C LYS A 29 1.18 12.43 8.62
N LEU A 30 0.00 12.54 8.01
CA LEU A 30 -0.52 11.52 7.10
C LEU A 30 0.36 11.36 5.85
N SER A 31 0.78 12.47 5.23
CA SER A 31 1.63 12.46 4.04
C SER A 31 2.98 11.77 4.29
N ARG A 32 3.59 11.98 5.47
CA ARG A 32 4.81 11.24 5.85
C ARG A 32 4.54 9.74 5.99
N ALA A 33 3.45 9.35 6.64
CA ALA A 33 3.10 7.94 6.80
C ALA A 33 2.85 7.25 5.45
N GLN A 34 2.20 7.93 4.50
CA GLN A 34 2.04 7.47 3.12
C GLN A 34 3.40 7.29 2.43
N GLY A 35 4.29 8.29 2.53
CA GLY A 35 5.62 8.20 1.94
C GLY A 35 6.45 7.03 2.45
N TYR A 36 6.33 6.65 3.73
CA TYR A 36 6.98 5.44 4.26
C TYR A 36 6.42 4.16 3.63
N VAL A 37 5.09 4.05 3.50
CA VAL A 37 4.44 2.89 2.86
C VAL A 37 4.90 2.79 1.40
N ASP A 38 4.88 3.90 0.66
CA ASP A 38 5.31 3.95 -0.74
C ASP A 38 6.79 3.56 -0.89
N GLY A 39 7.65 4.05 0.00
CA GLY A 39 9.07 3.71 0.01
C GLY A 39 9.32 2.21 0.23
N TYR A 40 8.62 1.58 1.17
CA TYR A 40 8.74 0.14 1.40
C TYR A 40 8.23 -0.69 0.22
N MET A 41 7.05 -0.33 -0.34
CA MET A 41 6.52 -1.04 -1.51
C MET A 41 7.47 -0.90 -2.70
N ARG A 42 8.02 0.29 -2.93
CA ARG A 42 8.97 0.54 -4.01
C ARG A 42 10.26 -0.27 -3.82
N ALA A 43 10.84 -0.26 -2.63
CA ALA A 43 12.06 -1.02 -2.34
C ALA A 43 11.87 -2.54 -2.50
N LEU A 44 10.71 -3.07 -2.12
CA LEU A 44 10.37 -4.49 -2.28
C LEU A 44 10.20 -4.89 -3.75
N LEU A 45 9.62 -4.01 -4.58
CA LEU A 45 9.50 -4.21 -6.02
C LEU A 45 10.85 -4.12 -6.71
N ASP A 46 11.61 -3.04 -6.46
CA ASP A 46 12.91 -2.79 -7.09
C ASP A 46 13.94 -3.87 -6.71
N GLY A 47 13.85 -4.40 -5.49
CA GLY A 47 14.67 -5.53 -5.04
C GLY A 47 14.20 -6.91 -5.54
N ASN A 48 13.12 -6.97 -6.33
CA ASN A 48 12.45 -8.21 -6.77
C ASN A 48 12.14 -9.16 -5.60
N LEU A 49 11.89 -8.59 -4.40
CA LEU A 49 11.63 -9.34 -3.18
C LEU A 49 10.14 -9.67 -3.05
N ALA A 50 9.25 -8.86 -3.63
CA ALA A 50 7.83 -9.13 -3.69
C ALA A 50 7.27 -8.68 -5.04
N SER A 51 6.29 -9.43 -5.54
CA SER A 51 5.47 -9.03 -6.68
C SER A 51 4.44 -7.98 -6.29
N GLN A 52 3.96 -7.22 -7.28
CA GLN A 52 2.84 -6.29 -7.08
C GLN A 52 1.62 -7.00 -6.49
N LYS A 53 1.31 -8.23 -6.94
CA LYS A 53 0.19 -9.02 -6.43
C LYS A 53 0.34 -9.35 -4.93
N GLU A 54 1.53 -9.78 -4.50
CA GLU A 54 1.81 -10.04 -3.08
C GLU A 54 1.65 -8.76 -2.23
N LEU A 55 2.16 -7.62 -2.71
CA LEU A 55 2.04 -6.35 -2.00
C LEU A 55 0.58 -5.89 -1.87
N LEU A 56 -0.19 -5.98 -2.95
CA LEU A 56 -1.61 -5.64 -2.92
C LEU A 56 -2.40 -6.55 -1.98
N ALA A 57 -2.05 -7.84 -1.92
CA ALA A 57 -2.65 -8.75 -0.94
C ALA A 57 -2.34 -8.33 0.50
N ILE A 58 -1.09 -7.95 0.81
CA ILE A 58 -0.71 -7.43 2.13
C ILE A 58 -1.50 -6.17 2.49
N VAL A 59 -1.64 -5.23 1.54
CA VAL A 59 -2.42 -3.99 1.74
C VAL A 59 -3.89 -4.32 2.01
N ALA A 60 -4.48 -5.22 1.23
CA ALA A 60 -5.87 -5.65 1.41
C ALA A 60 -6.09 -6.30 2.78
N GLU A 61 -5.18 -7.18 3.22
CA GLU A 61 -5.24 -7.81 4.54
C GLU A 61 -5.18 -6.78 5.68
N GLU A 62 -4.26 -5.82 5.62
CA GLU A 62 -4.14 -4.83 6.70
C GLU A 62 -5.32 -3.85 6.70
N ARG A 63 -5.87 -3.51 5.52
CA ARG A 63 -7.14 -2.78 5.43
C ARG A 63 -8.30 -3.56 6.03
N ALA A 64 -8.41 -4.85 5.71
CA ALA A 64 -9.48 -5.71 6.23
C ALA A 64 -9.44 -5.81 7.76
N LYS A 65 -8.24 -5.91 8.34
CA LYS A 65 -8.05 -5.98 9.81
C LYS A 65 -8.49 -4.69 10.52
N LEU A 66 -8.23 -3.53 9.93
CA LEU A 66 -8.51 -2.25 10.62
C LEU A 66 -9.87 -1.65 10.28
N ASN A 67 -10.28 -1.72 9.01
CA ASN A 67 -11.45 -1.03 8.48
C ASN A 67 -12.59 -1.99 8.11
N GLY A 68 -12.38 -3.30 8.25
CA GLY A 68 -13.33 -4.31 7.82
C GLY A 68 -13.16 -4.72 6.35
N PRO A 69 -13.90 -5.76 5.91
CA PRO A 69 -13.79 -6.28 4.55
C PRO A 69 -14.20 -5.23 3.50
N ALA A 70 -13.79 -5.46 2.25
CA ALA A 70 -14.25 -4.65 1.13
C ALA A 70 -15.78 -4.68 1.06
N SER A 71 -16.41 -3.50 0.99
CA SER A 71 -17.86 -3.36 0.93
C SER A 71 -18.43 -3.65 -0.46
N ALA A 72 -17.59 -3.55 -1.50
CA ALA A 72 -17.95 -3.79 -2.88
C ALA A 72 -16.68 -4.08 -3.71
N ASP A 73 -16.85 -4.86 -4.77
CA ASP A 73 -15.87 -4.95 -5.86
C ASP A 73 -16.05 -3.76 -6.80
N VAL A 74 -14.95 -3.31 -7.39
CA VAL A 74 -14.96 -2.25 -8.40
C VAL A 74 -14.47 -2.86 -9.70
N GLU A 75 -15.26 -2.74 -10.77
CA GLU A 75 -14.79 -3.11 -12.11
C GLU A 75 -13.61 -2.20 -12.49
N THR A 76 -12.42 -2.77 -12.53
CA THR A 76 -11.24 -2.06 -12.99
C THR A 76 -11.24 -2.04 -14.50
N GLU A 77 -11.79 -0.98 -15.10
CA GLU A 77 -11.39 -0.60 -16.45
C GLU A 77 -9.88 -0.31 -16.43
N ASP A 78 -9.18 -0.80 -17.44
CA ASP A 78 -7.73 -0.73 -17.57
C ASP A 78 -7.29 0.73 -17.83
N ARG A 79 -7.40 1.60 -16.81
CA ARG A 79 -7.17 3.06 -16.89
C ARG A 79 -5.72 3.43 -17.23
N PHE A 80 -4.81 2.46 -17.28
CA PHE A 80 -3.43 2.66 -17.74
C PHE A 80 -3.22 2.36 -19.22
N ALA A 81 -4.23 1.90 -19.96
CA ALA A 81 -4.13 1.71 -21.41
C ALA A 81 -3.86 3.03 -22.16
N PHE A 82 -4.37 4.17 -21.65
CA PHE A 82 -4.21 5.48 -22.30
C PHE A 82 -2.75 5.99 -22.29
N VAL A 83 -1.95 5.64 -21.29
CA VAL A 83 -0.55 6.13 -21.17
C VAL A 83 0.39 5.38 -22.12
N ARG A 84 0.04 4.17 -22.57
CA ARG A 84 0.87 3.36 -23.49
C ARG A 84 0.64 3.68 -24.97
N ALA A 85 -0.44 4.37 -25.33
CA ALA A 85 -0.78 4.70 -26.72
C ALA A 85 -0.17 6.02 -27.23
N SER A 86 0.58 6.74 -26.38
CA SER A 86 1.16 8.05 -26.71
C SER A 86 2.70 8.08 -26.73
N ALA A 87 3.35 6.91 -26.87
CA ALA A 87 4.80 6.77 -26.99
C ALA A 87 5.20 6.28 -28.39
#